data_AF-A0A6I9XRA5-F1
#
_entry.id   AF-A0A6I9XRA5-F1
#
_cell.length_a   1.000
_cell.length_b   1.000
_cell.length_c   1.000
_cell.angle_alpha   90.00
_cell.angle_beta   90.00
_cell.angle_gamma   90.00
#
_symmetry.space_group_name_H-M   'P 1'
#
loop_
_entity.id
_entity.type
_entity.pdbx_description
1 polymer ?
#
loop_
_entity_poly.entity_id
_entity_poly.type
_entity_poly.pdbx_seq_one_letter_code
_entity_poly.pdbx_strand_id
1 'polypeptide(L)'
;SANEWLEIDLGGKRNITGIVTKGSSPKYNYYVKSYQVQFSRDGKNWKIYKSSSTKEEKIFEGNSDNYQEVSNAFIPPILARYLRVVPQSWNQRAALKVEVLGCQALRQKYMETEGQDNPKVFLGVTSTPTAFTTIPGIVINPDKTGKASCCS
;
A
#
# COMPACT_ATOMS: atom_id res chain seq x y z
N SER A 1 -10.39 12.32 24.25
CA SER A 1 -10.87 11.13 23.51
C SER A 1 -9.66 10.46 22.91
N ALA A 2 -9.28 9.26 23.38
CA ALA A 2 -8.18 8.45 22.81
C ALA A 2 -8.70 7.08 22.31
N ASN A 3 -10.03 6.93 22.22
CA ASN A 3 -10.72 5.65 21.97
C ASN A 3 -11.60 5.70 20.70
N GLU A 4 -11.44 6.70 19.84
CA GLU A 4 -12.22 6.82 18.60
C GLU A 4 -11.37 6.36 17.41
N TRP A 5 -11.99 5.64 16.47
CA TRP A 5 -11.33 5.16 15.26
C TRP A 5 -12.28 5.19 14.07
N LEU A 6 -11.72 5.35 12.88
CA LEU A 6 -12.37 5.06 11.61
C LEU A 6 -12.05 3.62 11.21
N GLU A 7 -13.05 2.75 11.19
CA GLU A 7 -12.91 1.37 10.70
C GLU A 7 -13.28 1.25 9.22
N ILE A 8 -12.47 0.53 8.46
CA ILE A 8 -12.61 0.34 7.01
C ILE A 8 -12.57 -1.16 6.73
N ASP A 9 -13.66 -1.72 6.17
CA ASP A 9 -13.69 -3.06 5.59
C ASP A 9 -13.40 -2.99 4.09
N LEU A 10 -12.33 -3.64 3.65
CA LEU A 10 -11.90 -3.68 2.25
C LEU A 10 -12.61 -4.77 1.42
N GLY A 11 -13.60 -5.45 2.02
CA GLY A 11 -14.41 -6.52 1.42
C GLY A 11 -13.69 -7.86 1.26
N GLY A 12 -12.37 -7.88 1.42
CA GLY A 12 -11.54 -9.07 1.28
C GLY A 12 -10.10 -8.80 1.71
N LYS A 13 -9.27 -9.85 1.70
CA LYS A 13 -7.85 -9.75 2.05
C LYS A 13 -7.11 -8.93 0.97
N ARG A 14 -6.47 -7.84 1.37
CA ARG A 14 -5.68 -6.96 0.51
C ARG A 14 -4.23 -6.90 0.98
N ASN A 15 -3.34 -6.64 0.04
CA ASN A 15 -1.99 -6.19 0.33
C ASN A 15 -2.00 -4.65 0.28
N ILE A 16 -1.97 -4.04 1.46
CA ILE A 16 -2.16 -2.61 1.66
C ILE A 16 -0.79 -1.94 1.74
N THR A 17 -0.52 -1.01 0.85
CA THR A 17 0.80 -0.39 0.68
C THR A 17 0.87 1.02 1.22
N GLY A 18 -0.26 1.67 1.45
CA GLY A 18 -0.29 3.02 1.99
C GLY A 18 -1.68 3.56 2.21
N ILE A 19 -1.72 4.83 2.60
CA ILE A 19 -2.95 5.56 2.89
C ILE A 19 -2.77 7.02 2.48
N VAL A 20 -3.78 7.58 1.84
CA VAL A 20 -3.90 9.01 1.57
C VAL A 20 -4.94 9.60 2.50
N THR A 21 -4.62 10.74 3.10
CA THR A 21 -5.46 11.44 4.06
C THR A 21 -5.69 12.88 3.65
N LYS A 22 -6.90 13.39 3.90
CA LYS A 22 -7.30 14.79 3.68
C LYS A 22 -8.21 15.24 4.81
N GLY A 23 -8.18 16.54 5.12
CA GLY A 23 -9.07 17.13 6.11
C GLY A 23 -10.51 17.33 5.62
N SER A 24 -11.22 18.23 6.29
CA SER A 24 -12.62 18.57 6.00
C SER A 24 -12.81 19.37 4.72
N SER A 25 -14.06 19.74 4.41
CA SER A 25 -14.37 20.69 3.33
C SER A 25 -13.72 22.06 3.56
N PRO A 26 -13.54 22.90 2.51
CA PRO A 26 -12.96 24.25 2.62
C PRO A 26 -13.62 25.18 3.65
N LYS A 27 -14.91 24.97 3.96
CA LYS A 27 -15.67 25.75 4.96
C LYS A 27 -15.13 25.62 6.39
N TYR A 28 -14.50 24.49 6.72
CA TYR A 28 -14.01 24.21 8.07
C TYR A 28 -12.53 23.85 8.03
N ASN A 29 -11.75 24.33 9.00
CA ASN A 29 -10.34 24.03 9.11
C ASN A 29 -10.10 22.84 10.06
N TYR A 30 -10.73 21.70 9.78
CA TYR A 30 -10.64 20.49 10.59
C TYR A 30 -9.81 19.43 9.89
N TYR A 31 -8.85 18.85 10.60
CA TYR A 31 -7.98 17.82 10.05
C TYR A 31 -7.26 17.06 11.16
N VAL A 32 -6.89 15.81 10.88
CA VAL A 32 -6.06 15.00 11.76
C VAL A 32 -4.58 15.30 11.46
N LYS A 33 -3.84 15.66 12.50
CA LYS A 33 -2.41 16.00 12.42
C LYS A 33 -1.53 14.78 12.56
N SER A 34 -1.93 13.82 13.39
CA SER A 34 -1.21 12.55 13.54
C SER A 34 -2.16 11.42 13.89
N TYR A 35 -1.82 10.21 13.46
CA TYR A 35 -2.64 9.02 13.66
C TYR A 35 -1.81 7.75 13.79
N GLN A 36 -2.40 6.74 14.44
CA GLN A 36 -1.93 5.37 14.44
C GLN A 36 -2.80 4.54 13.49
N VAL A 37 -2.21 3.49 12.92
CA VAL A 37 -2.94 2.48 12.14
C VAL A 37 -3.03 1.18 12.92
N GLN A 38 -4.22 0.61 12.98
CA GLN A 38 -4.45 -0.77 13.40
C GLN A 38 -5.02 -1.57 12.25
N PHE A 39 -4.78 -2.88 12.22
CA PHE A 39 -5.24 -3.74 11.15
C PHE A 39 -5.68 -5.11 11.67
N SER A 40 -6.61 -5.72 10.96
CA SER A 40 -7.16 -7.04 11.32
C SER A 40 -7.48 -7.88 10.09
N ARG A 41 -7.39 -9.20 10.26
CA ARG A 41 -7.84 -10.18 9.25
C ARG A 41 -9.31 -10.58 9.44
N ASP A 42 -9.82 -10.52 10.67
CA ASP A 42 -11.11 -11.04 11.07
C ASP A 42 -12.05 -9.98 11.67
N GLY A 43 -11.57 -8.76 11.89
CA GLY A 43 -12.33 -7.65 12.49
C GLY A 43 -12.42 -7.75 14.03
N LYS A 44 -11.84 -8.79 14.63
CA LYS A 44 -11.90 -9.07 16.08
C LYS A 44 -10.53 -8.89 16.73
N ASN A 45 -9.50 -9.45 16.11
CA ASN A 45 -8.13 -9.41 16.60
C ASN A 45 -7.38 -8.29 15.88
N TRP A 46 -7.13 -7.20 16.59
CA TRP A 46 -6.49 -6.00 16.04
C TRP A 46 -5.01 -5.96 16.39
N LYS A 47 -4.19 -5.57 15.41
CA LYS A 47 -2.75 -5.36 15.57
C LYS A 47 -2.41 -3.92 15.27
N ILE A 48 -1.55 -3.33 16.10
CA ILE A 48 -1.00 -2.00 15.87
C ILE A 48 0.10 -2.10 14.82
N TYR A 49 0.10 -1.17 13.87
CA TYR A 49 1.18 -1.03 12.90
C TYR A 49 2.45 -0.50 13.58
N LYS A 50 3.56 -1.20 13.36
CA LYS A 50 4.84 -0.94 14.02
C LYS A 50 5.90 -0.60 13.00
N SER A 51 6.84 0.27 13.40
CA SER A 51 8.00 0.59 12.59
C SER A 51 8.85 -0.67 12.37
N SER A 52 9.30 -0.90 11.14
CA SER A 52 10.14 -2.04 10.81
C SER A 52 11.52 -1.96 11.50
N SER A 53 12.04 -0.75 11.66
CA SER A 53 13.36 -0.43 12.23
C SER A 53 13.38 -0.51 13.75
N THR A 54 12.43 0.14 14.43
CA THR A 54 12.43 0.24 15.90
C THR A 54 11.55 -0.80 16.59
N LYS A 55 10.65 -1.47 15.85
CA LYS A 55 9.59 -2.35 16.40
C LYS A 55 8.59 -1.67 17.34
N GLU A 56 8.64 -0.35 17.45
CA GLU A 56 7.71 0.45 18.22
C GLU A 56 6.46 0.78 17.41
N GLU A 57 5.39 1.19 18.09
CA GLU A 57 4.17 1.67 17.46
C GLU A 57 4.47 2.86 16.57
N LYS A 58 4.01 2.81 15.31
CA LYS A 58 4.28 3.87 14.36
C LYS A 58 3.16 4.91 14.43
N ILE A 59 3.54 6.14 14.78
CA ILE A 59 2.72 7.33 14.56
C ILE A 59 3.05 7.89 13.18
N PHE A 60 2.01 8.14 12.39
CA PHE A 60 2.08 8.78 11.10
C PHE A 60 1.75 10.26 11.24
N GLU A 61 2.53 11.09 10.56
CA GLU A 61 2.21 12.50 10.35
C GLU A 61 1.11 12.59 9.29
N GLY A 62 0.00 13.23 9.64
CA GLY A 62 -1.16 13.45 8.80
C GLY A 62 -1.11 14.82 8.12
N ASN A 63 -2.24 15.51 8.11
CA ASN A 63 -2.38 16.78 7.40
C ASN A 63 -1.89 17.96 8.24
N SER A 64 -1.37 18.98 7.56
CA SER A 64 -1.05 20.31 8.12
C SER A 64 -2.16 21.33 7.89
N ASP A 65 -3.11 21.03 7.00
CA ASP A 65 -4.26 21.85 6.61
C ASP A 65 -5.49 20.97 6.27
N ASN A 66 -6.59 21.60 5.86
CA ASN A 66 -7.82 20.89 5.51
C ASN A 66 -7.94 20.46 4.03
N TYR A 67 -7.07 20.93 3.12
CA TYR A 67 -7.29 20.80 1.67
C TYR A 67 -6.26 19.91 0.96
N GLN A 68 -5.00 19.90 1.39
CA GLN A 68 -3.94 19.09 0.79
C GLN A 68 -4.07 17.64 1.21
N GLU A 69 -3.77 16.76 0.26
CA GLU A 69 -3.68 15.32 0.49
C GLU A 69 -2.28 14.96 0.96
N VAL A 70 -2.20 14.11 1.98
CA VAL A 70 -0.95 13.57 2.52
C VAL A 70 -0.96 12.07 2.35
N SER A 71 0.09 11.54 1.71
CA SER A 71 0.27 10.11 1.48
C SER A 71 1.35 9.53 2.40
N ASN A 72 1.03 8.43 3.05
CA ASN A 72 1.95 7.68 3.89
C ASN A 72 2.05 6.23 3.41
N ALA A 73 3.28 5.75 3.21
CA ALA A 73 3.53 4.36 2.85
C ALA A 73 3.63 3.45 4.08
N PHE A 74 3.18 2.21 3.93
CA PHE A 74 3.38 1.14 4.90
C PHE A 74 4.59 0.30 4.49
N ILE A 75 5.68 0.43 5.25
CA ILE A 75 6.92 -0.30 5.07
C ILE A 75 7.23 -1.08 6.37
N PRO A 76 6.94 -2.39 6.43
CA PRO A 76 6.43 -3.24 5.34
C PRO A 76 4.93 -3.06 5.04
N PRO A 77 4.45 -3.49 3.85
CA PRO A 77 3.03 -3.53 3.53
C PRO A 77 2.20 -4.36 4.52
N ILE A 78 0.92 -4.00 4.67
CA ILE A 78 -0.01 -4.66 5.60
C ILE A 78 -0.87 -5.67 4.85
N LEU A 79 -0.87 -6.93 5.31
CA LEU A 79 -1.74 -7.98 4.77
C LEU A 79 -2.97 -8.21 5.67
N ALA A 80 -4.07 -7.54 5.33
CA ALA A 80 -5.29 -7.46 6.16
C ALA A 80 -6.57 -7.31 5.32
N ARG A 81 -7.74 -7.45 5.96
CA ARG A 81 -9.05 -7.09 5.38
C ARG A 81 -9.57 -5.79 5.96
N TYR A 82 -9.32 -5.57 7.26
CA TYR A 82 -9.81 -4.41 7.99
C TYR A 82 -8.66 -3.49 8.37
N LEU A 83 -8.92 -2.19 8.31
CA LEU A 83 -8.06 -1.14 8.82
C LEU A 83 -8.82 -0.29 9.82
N ARG A 84 -8.10 0.22 10.82
CA ARG A 84 -8.54 1.31 11.69
C ARG A 84 -7.53 2.43 11.63
N VAL A 85 -8.01 3.64 11.39
CA VAL A 85 -7.24 4.86 11.59
C VAL A 85 -7.65 5.43 12.94
N VAL A 86 -6.68 5.56 13.84
CA VAL A 86 -6.87 6.02 15.22
C VAL A 86 -6.22 7.40 15.37
N PRO A 87 -6.99 8.50 15.29
CA PRO A 87 -6.45 9.84 15.44
C PRO A 87 -5.76 10.02 16.79
N GLN A 88 -4.56 10.59 16.78
CA GLN A 88 -3.79 10.90 17.99
C GLN A 88 -3.83 12.39 18.31
N SER A 89 -3.81 13.24 17.27
CA SER A 89 -3.97 14.68 17.41
C SER A 89 -4.66 15.28 16.18
N TRP A 90 -5.34 16.41 16.37
CA TRP A 90 -6.13 17.08 15.33
C TRP A 90 -6.18 18.59 15.52
N ASN A 91 -6.61 19.30 14.49
CA ASN A 91 -6.87 20.72 14.53
C ASN A 91 -8.37 20.97 14.73
N GLN A 92 -8.74 21.58 15.87
CA GLN A 92 -10.11 21.88 16.30
C GLN A 92 -11.02 20.66 16.45
N ARG A 93 -11.30 19.90 15.37
CA ARG A 93 -12.04 18.63 15.38
C ARG A 93 -11.31 17.58 14.56
N ALA A 94 -11.46 16.31 14.93
CA ALA A 94 -10.97 15.20 14.12
C ALA A 94 -11.86 15.06 12.86
N ALA A 95 -11.30 15.36 11.69
CA ALA A 95 -11.94 15.15 10.41
C ALA A 95 -10.94 14.49 9.46
N LEU A 96 -11.39 13.45 8.76
CA LEU A 96 -10.54 12.62 7.93
C LEU A 96 -11.34 12.14 6.71
N LYS A 97 -10.80 12.35 5.52
CA LYS A 97 -11.13 11.59 4.31
C LYS A 97 -9.95 10.68 4.02
N VAL A 98 -10.25 9.43 3.68
CA VAL A 98 -9.23 8.40 3.52
C VAL A 98 -9.39 7.71 2.17
N GLU A 99 -8.27 7.50 1.52
CA GLU A 99 -8.12 6.54 0.44
C GLU A 99 -7.06 5.51 0.83
N VAL A 100 -7.40 4.22 0.76
CA VAL A 100 -6.49 3.13 1.09
C VAL A 100 -5.84 2.62 -0.20
N LEU A 101 -4.51 2.61 -0.23
CA LEU A 101 -3.73 2.16 -1.38
C LEU A 101 -3.35 0.68 -1.22
N GLY A 102 -3.50 -0.10 -2.28
CA GLY A 102 -3.11 -1.51 -2.28
C GLY A 102 -3.71 -2.32 -3.42
N CYS A 103 -3.46 -3.63 -3.39
CA CYS A 103 -4.00 -4.58 -4.38
C CYS A 103 -4.70 -5.76 -3.69
N GLN A 104 -5.46 -6.55 -4.45
CA GLN A 104 -5.99 -7.82 -3.94
C GLN A 104 -4.83 -8.73 -3.55
N ALA A 105 -4.91 -9.34 -2.37
CA ALA A 105 -3.95 -10.38 -2.03
C ALA A 105 -4.21 -11.54 -2.99
N LEU A 106 -3.23 -11.88 -3.83
CA LEU A 106 -3.33 -13.06 -4.69
C LEU A 106 -3.67 -14.25 -3.78
N ARG A 107 -4.80 -14.89 -4.07
CA ARG A 107 -5.04 -16.22 -3.51
C ARG A 107 -3.96 -17.08 -4.12
N GLN A 108 -3.05 -17.60 -3.29
CA GLN A 108 -2.15 -18.68 -3.69
C GLN A 108 -3.05 -19.90 -3.99
N LYS A 109 -3.73 -19.91 -5.13
CA LYS A 109 -4.24 -21.13 -5.75
C LYS A 109 -3.09 -21.73 -6.53
N TYR A 110 -2.02 -22.07 -5.81
CA TYR A 110 -1.20 -23.18 -6.29
C TYR A 110 -1.98 -24.41 -5.83
N MET A 111 -2.31 -25.25 -6.81
CA MET A 111 -3.17 -26.41 -6.68
C MET A 111 -2.77 -27.26 -5.47
N GLU A 112 -3.64 -27.38 -4.47
CA GLU A 112 -3.71 -28.60 -3.66
C GLU A 112 -4.44 -29.64 -4.52
N THR A 113 -3.68 -30.38 -5.31
CA THR A 113 -4.07 -31.73 -5.71
C THR A 113 -3.00 -32.66 -5.17
N GLU A 114 -3.47 -33.67 -4.46
CA GLU A 114 -2.69 -34.62 -3.68
C GLU A 114 -1.68 -35.42 -4.51
N GLY A 115 -0.68 -35.98 -3.82
CA GLY A 115 0.61 -36.40 -4.36
C GLY A 115 0.62 -37.57 -5.34
N GLN A 116 1.66 -37.61 -6.17
CA GLN A 116 2.75 -38.60 -6.08
C GLN A 116 3.84 -38.26 -7.12
N ASP A 117 5.10 -38.30 -6.67
CA ASP A 117 6.39 -38.38 -7.39
C ASP A 117 7.23 -37.09 -7.61
N ASN A 118 8.54 -37.27 -7.41
CA ASN A 118 9.57 -36.31 -6.99
C ASN A 118 10.24 -35.52 -8.17
N PRO A 119 11.19 -34.58 -7.92
CA PRO A 119 11.25 -33.29 -8.60
C PRO A 119 12.06 -33.26 -9.91
N LYS A 120 11.64 -32.42 -10.86
CA LYS A 120 12.54 -31.88 -11.88
C LYS A 120 12.81 -30.41 -11.58
N VAL A 121 14.04 -30.12 -11.14
CA VAL A 121 14.63 -28.79 -11.16
C VAL A 121 14.63 -28.33 -12.62
N PHE A 122 13.91 -27.25 -12.93
CA PHE A 122 14.14 -26.53 -14.18
C PHE A 122 14.34 -25.04 -13.85
N LEU A 123 15.61 -24.67 -13.73
CA LEU A 123 16.07 -23.30 -13.86
C LEU A 123 15.77 -22.84 -15.28
N GLY A 124 15.06 -21.74 -15.44
CA GLY A 124 14.73 -21.22 -16.76
C GLY A 124 14.08 -19.84 -16.72
N VAL A 125 14.80 -18.85 -16.18
CA VAL A 125 14.52 -17.45 -16.53
C VAL A 125 15.28 -17.16 -17.82
N THR A 126 14.59 -17.10 -18.96
CA THR A 126 14.87 -16.14 -20.04
C THR A 126 13.82 -16.26 -21.14
N SER A 127 13.05 -15.20 -21.37
CA SER A 127 12.43 -14.95 -22.67
C SER A 127 12.98 -13.64 -23.20
N THR A 128 14.06 -13.74 -23.96
CA THR A 128 14.52 -12.72 -24.90
C THR A 128 13.50 -12.61 -26.05
N PRO A 129 13.09 -11.40 -26.47
CA PRO A 129 12.45 -11.21 -27.75
C PRO A 129 13.48 -11.02 -28.87
N THR A 130 13.17 -11.70 -29.97
CA THR A 130 13.94 -11.93 -31.20
C THR A 130 14.17 -10.65 -32.03
N ALA A 131 15.43 -10.48 -32.44
CA ALA A 131 15.98 -9.82 -33.64
C ALA A 131 15.58 -8.37 -34.00
N PHE A 132 16.60 -7.51 -34.13
CA PHE A 132 16.61 -6.38 -35.07
C PHE A 132 17.92 -6.33 -35.86
N THR A 133 17.75 -6.16 -37.16
CA THR A 133 18.72 -6.20 -38.26
C THR A 133 19.80 -5.11 -38.19
N THR A 134 21.05 -5.49 -38.48
CA THR A 134 22.23 -4.61 -38.54
C THR A 134 22.21 -3.69 -39.77
N ILE A 135 22.36 -2.38 -39.57
CA ILE A 135 22.77 -1.43 -40.60
C ILE A 135 24.21 -0.96 -40.27
N PRO A 136 25.20 -1.15 -41.16
CA PRO A 136 26.55 -0.67 -40.90
C PRO A 136 26.61 0.87 -41.03
N GLY A 137 27.02 1.55 -39.94
CA GLY A 137 27.35 2.98 -39.95
C GLY A 137 26.66 3.89 -38.93
N ILE A 138 25.84 3.36 -38.01
CA ILE A 138 25.16 4.19 -36.99
C ILE A 138 25.71 3.87 -35.60
N VAL A 139 26.33 4.87 -34.97
CA VAL A 139 26.73 4.87 -33.56
C VAL A 139 25.50 5.21 -32.71
N ILE A 140 25.14 4.35 -31.76
CA ILE A 140 24.09 4.61 -30.76
C ILE A 140 24.68 5.39 -29.57
N ASN A 141 24.10 6.55 -29.25
CA ASN A 141 24.26 7.26 -27.97
C ASN A 141 22.87 7.30 -27.28
N PRO A 142 22.75 7.17 -25.94
CA PRO A 142 21.70 6.36 -25.31
C PRO A 142 20.49 7.14 -24.75
N ASP A 143 20.29 8.42 -25.07
CA ASP A 143 19.52 9.30 -24.17
C ASP A 143 18.04 9.56 -24.54
N LYS A 144 17.34 8.66 -25.24
CA LYS A 144 15.90 8.82 -25.51
C LYS A 144 15.13 7.50 -25.59
N THR A 145 14.92 6.84 -24.46
CA THR A 145 13.76 5.95 -24.23
C THR A 145 13.11 6.44 -22.94
N GLY A 146 11.88 6.94 -22.92
CA GLY A 146 10.67 6.36 -23.51
C GLY A 146 9.81 5.86 -22.35
N LYS A 147 8.81 6.66 -21.97
CA LYS A 147 7.72 6.40 -21.00
C LYS A 147 7.49 4.91 -20.65
N ALA A 148 7.65 4.56 -19.37
CA ALA A 148 7.03 3.36 -18.81
C ALA A 148 5.59 3.70 -18.39
N SER A 149 4.62 3.24 -19.16
CA SER A 149 3.24 3.05 -18.72
C SER A 149 3.11 1.61 -18.25
N CYS A 150 2.64 1.39 -17.03
CA CYS A 150 2.27 0.05 -16.55
C CYS A 150 0.76 0.00 -16.28
N CYS A 151 0.09 -0.59 -17.28
CA CYS A 151 -1.02 -1.54 -17.31
C CYS A 151 -2.30 -1.36 -16.48
N SER A 152 -3.39 -1.60 -17.22
CA SER A 152 -4.83 -1.51 -16.98
C SER A 152 -5.40 -2.26 -15.78
#